data_AF-A0A4R3KR82-F1
#
_entry.id   AF-A0A4R3KR82-F1
#
_cell.length_a   1.000
_cell.length_b   1.000
_cell.length_c   1.000
_cell.angle_alpha   90.00
_cell.angle_beta   90.00
_cell.angle_gamma   90.00
#
_symmetry.space_group_name_H-M   'P 1'
#
loop_
_entity.id
_entity.type
_entity.pdbx_description
1 polymer ?
#
loop_
_entity_poly.entity_id
_entity_poly.type
_entity_poly.pdbx_seq_one_letter_code
_entity_poly.pdbx_strand_id
1 'polypeptide(L)'
;MRTMKLNDFQFDEAIADFDRTLEIEPYFTNAYANRAFAIIRKYEFGSSRKLSQSKDIQIIASKEVKIPESDLMKICKDLHKAISLGDDSQMVLEALEKHCE
;
A
#
# COMPACT_ATOMS: atom_id res chain seq x y z
N MET A 1 -18.78 -5.02 -5.62
CA MET A 1 -17.81 -3.90 -5.61
C MET A 1 -17.09 -3.91 -4.27
N ARG A 2 -15.77 -4.12 -4.23
CA ARG A 2 -14.95 -4.23 -3.00
C ARG A 2 -14.00 -3.03 -2.82
N THR A 3 -14.39 -1.84 -3.25
CA THR A 3 -13.56 -0.63 -3.11
C THR A 3 -13.51 -0.09 -1.68
N MET A 4 -14.13 -0.76 -0.70
CA MET A 4 -14.39 -0.22 0.64
C MET A 4 -13.23 -0.43 1.64
N LYS A 5 -12.35 -1.43 1.44
CA LYS A 5 -11.37 -1.83 2.47
C LYS A 5 -10.19 -0.88 2.68
N LEU A 6 -9.85 -0.07 1.68
CA LEU A 6 -8.83 0.98 1.83
C LEU A 6 -9.26 2.05 2.84
N ASN A 7 -10.58 2.29 2.97
CA ASN A 7 -11.13 3.31 3.89
C ASN A 7 -11.22 2.81 5.33
N ASP A 8 -11.40 1.50 5.53
CA ASP A 8 -11.53 0.91 6.87
C ASP A 8 -10.17 0.53 7.49
N PHE A 9 -9.04 0.94 6.90
CA PHE A 9 -7.68 0.58 7.33
C PHE A 9 -7.45 -0.94 7.37
N GLN A 10 -8.20 -1.71 6.58
CA GLN A 10 -8.05 -3.17 6.44
C GLN A 10 -7.04 -3.48 5.33
N PHE A 11 -5.82 -2.99 5.49
CA PHE A 11 -4.82 -3.02 4.42
C PHE A 11 -4.42 -4.45 4.01
N ASP A 12 -4.25 -5.36 4.97
CA ASP A 12 -3.91 -6.76 4.68
C ASP A 12 -4.99 -7.46 3.83
N GLU A 13 -6.26 -7.18 4.13
CA GLU A 13 -7.37 -7.73 3.36
C GLU A 13 -7.49 -7.09 1.98
N ALA A 14 -7.20 -5.79 1.85
CA ALA A 14 -7.17 -5.11 0.56
C ALA A 14 -6.05 -5.68 -0.33
N ILE A 15 -4.86 -5.91 0.24
CA ILE A 15 -3.74 -6.55 -0.46
C ILE A 15 -4.16 -7.94 -0.97
N ALA A 16 -4.77 -8.77 -0.12
CA ALA A 16 -5.24 -10.10 -0.51
C ALA A 16 -6.37 -10.09 -1.56
N ASP A 17 -7.20 -9.03 -1.59
CA ASP A 17 -8.19 -8.85 -2.65
C ASP A 17 -7.53 -8.50 -3.99
N PHE A 18 -6.50 -7.65 -3.99
CA PHE A 18 -5.74 -7.33 -5.20
C PHE A 18 -4.88 -8.50 -5.69
N ASP A 19 -4.31 -9.30 -4.79
CA ASP A 19 -3.60 -10.53 -5.15
C ASP A 19 -4.49 -11.44 -6.00
N ARG A 20 -5.70 -11.74 -5.50
CA ARG A 20 -6.69 -12.55 -6.24
C ARG A 20 -7.15 -11.90 -7.53
N THR A 21 -7.28 -10.57 -7.54
CA THR A 21 -7.67 -9.85 -8.75
C THR A 21 -6.61 -10.02 -9.84
N LEU A 22 -5.33 -9.94 -9.48
CA LEU A 22 -4.22 -10.08 -10.40
C LEU A 22 -3.94 -11.52 -10.82
N GLU A 23 -4.38 -12.52 -10.04
CA GLU A 23 -4.42 -13.92 -10.46
C GLU A 23 -5.45 -14.16 -11.58
N ILE A 24 -6.59 -13.46 -11.54
CA ILE A 24 -7.68 -13.63 -12.52
C ILE A 24 -7.45 -12.72 -13.74
N GLU A 25 -7.08 -11.46 -13.52
CA GLU A 25 -6.90 -10.44 -14.54
C GLU A 25 -5.50 -9.79 -14.42
N PRO A 26 -4.46 -10.42 -14.99
CA PRO A 26 -3.07 -9.94 -14.87
C PRO A 26 -2.79 -8.60 -15.57
N TYR A 27 -3.73 -8.11 -16.36
CA TYR A 27 -3.64 -6.83 -17.08
C TYR A 27 -4.48 -5.73 -16.44
N PHE A 28 -5.07 -5.98 -15.27
CA PHE A 28 -5.86 -4.97 -14.60
C PHE A 28 -4.96 -3.92 -13.93
N THR A 29 -4.61 -2.89 -14.70
CA THR A 29 -3.68 -1.80 -14.33
C THR A 29 -3.95 -1.26 -12.92
N ASN A 30 -5.21 -0.93 -12.62
CA ASN A 30 -5.59 -0.33 -11.34
C ASN A 30 -5.33 -1.24 -10.14
N ALA A 31 -5.32 -2.58 -10.31
CA ALA A 31 -5.04 -3.48 -9.19
C ALA A 31 -3.57 -3.40 -8.75
N TYR A 32 -2.63 -3.16 -9.68
CA TYR A 32 -1.23 -2.96 -9.33
C TYR A 32 -1.04 -1.66 -8.53
N ALA A 33 -1.53 -0.53 -9.04
CA ALA A 33 -1.45 0.75 -8.34
C ALA A 33 -2.12 0.68 -6.95
N ASN A 34 -3.35 0.14 -6.88
CA ASN A 34 -4.07 0.06 -5.62
C ASN A 34 -3.42 -0.90 -4.62
N ARG A 35 -2.77 -1.99 -5.07
CA ARG A 35 -2.02 -2.89 -4.17
C ARG A 35 -0.79 -2.19 -3.61
N ALA A 36 -0.02 -1.49 -4.44
CA ALA A 36 1.13 -0.69 -3.99
C ALA A 36 0.70 0.34 -2.92
N PHE A 37 -0.35 1.11 -3.19
CA PHE A 37 -0.88 2.06 -2.22
C PHE A 37 -1.43 1.40 -0.95
N ALA A 38 -2.08 0.23 -1.04
CA ALA A 38 -2.52 -0.50 0.14
C ALA A 38 -1.36 -0.85 1.07
N ILE A 39 -0.23 -1.30 0.50
CA ILE A 39 0.99 -1.61 1.26
C ILE A 39 1.60 -0.34 1.86
N ILE A 40 1.75 0.75 1.08
CA ILE A 40 2.27 2.03 1.61
C ILE A 40 1.42 2.51 2.79
N ARG A 41 0.09 2.52 2.63
CA ARG A 41 -0.86 2.97 3.65
C ARG A 41 -0.87 2.05 4.88
N LYS A 42 -0.61 0.74 4.71
CA LYS A 42 -0.40 -0.19 5.83
C LYS A 42 0.69 0.29 6.78
N TYR A 43 1.78 0.83 6.25
CA TYR A 43 2.91 1.29 7.06
C TYR A 43 2.76 2.74 7.53
N GLU A 44 2.12 3.60 6.72
CA GLU A 44 1.79 4.97 7.13
C GLU A 44 0.78 5.00 8.29
N PHE A 45 -0.26 4.15 8.25
CA PHE A 45 -1.38 4.18 9.19
C PHE A 45 -1.44 2.97 10.15
N GLY A 46 -0.69 1.89 9.90
CA GLY A 46 -0.58 0.75 10.82
C GLY A 46 0.02 1.11 12.17
N SER A 47 0.72 2.25 12.26
CA SER A 47 1.13 2.87 13.52
C SER A 47 -0.07 3.40 14.33
N SER A 48 -1.12 3.89 13.67
CA SER A 48 -2.29 4.53 14.31
C SER A 48 -3.16 3.56 15.12
N ARG A 49 -3.25 2.27 14.75
CA ARG A 49 -4.05 1.29 15.50
C ARG A 49 -3.37 0.80 16.79
N LYS A 50 -2.03 0.76 16.85
CA LYS A 50 -1.33 0.43 18.11
C LYS A 50 -1.46 1.52 19.16
N LEU A 51 -1.65 2.77 18.74
CA LEU A 51 -1.84 3.91 19.64
C LEU A 51 -3.21 3.92 20.35
N SER A 52 -4.24 3.26 19.80
CA SER A 52 -5.60 3.33 20.36
C SER A 52 -5.90 2.28 21.45
N GLN A 53 -5.02 1.30 21.69
CA GLN A 53 -5.24 0.27 22.72
C GLN A 53 -4.44 0.48 24.03
N SER A 54 -3.53 1.44 24.08
CA SER A 54 -2.82 1.78 25.31
C SER A 54 -3.51 2.95 26.02
N LYS A 55 -4.16 2.68 27.16
CA LYS A 55 -4.74 3.69 28.06
C LYS A 55 -3.71 4.62 28.73
N ASP A 56 -2.43 4.48 28.41
CA ASP A 56 -1.35 5.34 28.90
C ASP A 56 -0.61 5.97 27.72
N ILE A 57 -1.06 7.13 27.26
CA ILE A 57 -0.37 7.88 26.21
C ILE A 57 0.77 8.66 26.87
N GLN A 58 1.90 7.98 27.10
CA GLN A 58 3.18 8.67 26.99
C GLN A 58 3.43 8.90 25.51
N ILE A 59 3.49 10.17 25.13
CA ILE A 59 3.91 10.62 23.81
C ILE A 59 5.38 10.23 23.66
N ILE A 60 5.65 9.01 23.21
CA ILE A 60 6.97 8.59 22.79
C ILE A 60 6.90 8.46 21.26
N ALA A 61 7.43 9.50 20.63
CA ALA A 61 7.99 9.55 19.28
C ALA A 61 7.39 8.59 18.25
N SER A 62 6.74 9.19 17.24
CA SER A 62 6.55 8.66 15.89
C SER A 62 7.80 7.91 15.40
N LYS A 63 7.89 6.62 15.71
CA LYS A 63 8.85 5.73 15.10
C LYS A 63 8.33 5.52 13.70
N GLU A 64 8.97 6.16 12.71
CA GLU A 64 8.78 5.84 11.30
C GLU A 64 8.86 4.32 11.16
N VAL A 65 7.72 3.68 10.92
CA VAL A 65 7.70 2.24 10.68
C VAL A 65 8.27 2.07 9.28
N LYS A 66 9.56 1.77 9.22
CA LYS A 66 10.24 1.46 7.95
C LYS A 66 9.50 0.32 7.26
N ILE A 67 9.14 0.52 6.00
CA ILE A 67 8.54 -0.50 5.15
C ILE A 67 9.58 -1.63 5.01
N PRO A 68 9.23 -2.91 5.31
CA PRO A 68 10.13 -4.04 5.11
C PRO A 68 10.58 -4.13 3.64
N GLU A 69 11.82 -4.51 3.41
CA GLU A 69 12.40 -4.64 2.07
C GLU A 69 11.55 -5.52 1.14
N SER A 70 10.98 -6.61 1.67
CA SER A 70 10.09 -7.49 0.90
C SER A 70 8.83 -6.81 0.38
N ASP A 71 8.29 -5.88 1.16
CA ASP A 71 7.10 -5.12 0.79
C ASP A 71 7.46 -3.93 -0.10
N LEU A 72 8.65 -3.33 0.11
CA LEU A 72 9.20 -2.32 -0.80
C LEU A 72 9.41 -2.89 -2.20
N MET A 73 10.00 -4.09 -2.31
CA MET A 73 10.15 -4.79 -3.59
C MET A 73 8.82 -5.03 -4.29
N LYS A 74 7.75 -5.37 -3.55
CA LYS A 74 6.40 -5.54 -4.10
C LYS A 74 5.83 -4.22 -4.59
N ILE A 75 5.95 -3.15 -3.80
CA ILE A 75 5.52 -1.80 -4.18
C ILE A 75 6.18 -1.41 -5.52
N CYS A 76 7.50 -1.54 -5.63
CA CYS A 76 8.23 -1.14 -6.84
C CYS A 76 7.85 -1.98 -8.05
N LYS A 77 7.73 -3.30 -7.87
CA LYS A 77 7.26 -4.19 -8.94
C LYS A 77 5.87 -3.77 -9.44
N ASP A 78 4.97 -3.44 -8.53
CA ASP A 78 3.60 -3.07 -8.87
C ASP A 78 3.50 -1.70 -9.54
N LEU A 79 4.23 -0.70 -9.03
CA LEU A 79 4.26 0.65 -9.63
C LEU A 79 4.84 0.60 -11.05
N HIS A 80 5.97 -0.08 -11.26
CA HIS A 80 6.52 -0.28 -12.61
C HIS A 80 5.55 -1.02 -13.53
N LYS A 81 4.85 -2.04 -12.99
CA LYS A 81 3.88 -2.79 -13.79
C LYS A 81 2.68 -1.93 -14.17
N ALA A 82 2.16 -1.11 -13.27
CA ALA A 82 1.08 -0.17 -13.54
C ALA A 82 1.48 0.81 -14.66
N ILE A 83 2.67 1.41 -14.57
CA ILE A 83 3.21 2.31 -15.60
C ILE A 83 3.34 1.59 -16.95
N SER A 84 3.88 0.36 -16.95
CA SER A 84 4.02 -0.43 -18.19
C SER A 84 2.68 -0.78 -18.86
N LEU A 85 1.58 -0.76 -18.08
CA LEU A 85 0.22 -1.01 -18.55
C LEU A 85 -0.54 0.31 -18.85
N GLY A 86 0.12 1.46 -18.75
CA GLY A 86 -0.42 2.77 -19.14
C GLY A 86 -0.91 3.64 -17.99
N ASP A 87 -0.62 3.33 -16.73
CA ASP A 87 -0.89 4.26 -15.62
C ASP A 87 0.26 5.26 -15.46
N ASP A 88 0.07 6.45 -16.04
CA ASP A 88 0.97 7.59 -15.96
C ASP A 88 0.49 8.64 -14.94
N SER A 89 -0.39 8.24 -14.02
CA SER A 89 -0.91 9.17 -13.01
C SER A 89 0.21 9.72 -12.14
N GLN A 90 0.15 11.02 -11.86
CA GLN A 90 1.13 11.71 -11.02
C GLN A 90 1.34 11.01 -9.67
N MET A 91 0.28 10.46 -9.09
CA MET A 91 0.36 9.69 -7.84
C MET A 91 1.28 8.46 -7.96
N VAL A 92 1.19 7.71 -9.06
CA VAL A 92 2.01 6.51 -9.27
C VAL A 92 3.46 6.89 -9.51
N LEU A 93 3.71 7.96 -10.27
CA LEU A 93 5.05 8.46 -10.54
C LEU A 93 5.74 8.98 -9.26
N GLU A 94 5.04 9.77 -8.45
CA GLU A 94 5.56 10.26 -7.16
C GLU A 94 5.81 9.12 -6.17
N ALA A 95 4.92 8.12 -6.14
CA ALA A 95 5.11 6.95 -5.29
C ALA A 95 6.35 6.14 -5.71
N LEU A 96 6.63 6.07 -7.01
CA LEU A 96 7.82 5.38 -7.53
C LEU A 96 9.09 6.13 -7.11
N GLU A 97 9.16 7.44 -7.34
CA GLU A 97 10.29 8.30 -6.95
C GLU A 97 10.57 8.19 -5.43
N LYS A 98 9.52 8.20 -4.61
CA LYS A 98 9.65 8.17 -3.16
C LYS A 98 10.09 6.82 -2.59
N HIS A 99 9.72 5.70 -3.23
CA HIS A 99 9.84 4.37 -2.62
C HIS A 99 10.76 3.40 -3.37
N CYS A 100 11.19 3.73 -4.58
CA CYS A 100 11.86 2.78 -5.48
C CYS A 100 13.18 3.27 -6.06
N GLU A 101 13.58 4.51 -5.74
CA GLU A 101 14.87 5.10 -6.09
C GLU A 101 15.89 5.05 -4.94
#